data_AF-R7Z3P6-F1
#
_entry.id   AF-R7Z3P6-F1
#
_cell.length_a   1.000
_cell.length_b   1.000
_cell.length_c   1.000
_cell.angle_alpha   90.00
_cell.angle_beta   90.00
_cell.angle_gamma   90.00
#
_symmetry.space_group_name_H-M   'P 1'
#
loop_
_entity.id
_entity.type
_entity.pdbx_description
1 polymer ?
#
loop_
_entity_poly.entity_id
_entity_poly.type
_entity_poly.pdbx_seq_one_letter_code
_entity_poly.pdbx_strand_id
1 'polypeptide(L)'
;MAAIKPKFKLVVLCDGTWCGPETSTESNIHRFPKMMGIDTNAQSAAHELGSLKARYFKGVGLRGSFMSYLWDSAFASDREKDCNEVYEFITQNFTPEHEIWMFGLSREAHTVSSVAGMINNCGIIRSDKAKLTEQIYKLCRSPYPVNEPNSPETEQFRSKVSHPVET
;
A
#
# COMPACT_ATOMS: atom_id res chain seq x y z
N MET A 1 -17.37 1.20 -22.87
CA MET A 1 -17.09 -0.20 -22.49
C MET A 1 -17.97 -0.54 -21.30
N ALA A 2 -18.30 -1.80 -21.06
CA ALA A 2 -19.09 -2.16 -19.88
C ALA A 2 -18.17 -2.20 -18.64
N ALA A 3 -18.58 -1.54 -17.56
CA ALA A 3 -17.83 -1.51 -16.30
C ALA A 3 -17.57 -2.94 -15.81
N ILE A 4 -16.30 -3.29 -15.56
CA ILE A 4 -15.93 -4.59 -15.02
C ILE A 4 -16.35 -4.63 -13.55
N LYS A 5 -17.30 -5.50 -13.20
CA LYS A 5 -17.71 -5.69 -11.81
C LYS A 5 -16.61 -6.43 -11.04
N PRO A 6 -16.04 -5.86 -9.96
CA PRO A 6 -14.98 -6.52 -9.22
C PRO A 6 -15.49 -7.81 -8.56
N LYS A 7 -14.80 -8.92 -8.83
CA LYS A 7 -15.11 -10.25 -8.29
C LYS A 7 -14.18 -10.63 -7.14
N PHE A 8 -12.99 -10.03 -7.10
CA PHE A 8 -11.95 -10.34 -6.14
C PHE A 8 -11.68 -9.15 -5.22
N LYS A 9 -11.18 -9.41 -4.01
CA LYS A 9 -10.78 -8.38 -3.04
C LYS A 9 -9.30 -8.48 -2.77
N LEU A 10 -8.58 -7.38 -2.95
CA LEU A 10 -7.17 -7.25 -2.57
C LEU A 10 -7.08 -6.37 -1.33
N VAL A 11 -6.76 -6.98 -0.18
CA VAL A 11 -6.77 -6.31 1.12
C VAL A 11 -5.34 -6.05 1.59
N VAL A 12 -5.07 -4.81 1.95
CA VAL A 12 -3.80 -4.32 2.50
C VAL A 12 -4.06 -3.87 3.93
N LEU A 13 -3.32 -4.45 4.88
CA LEU A 13 -3.46 -4.19 6.30
C LEU A 13 -2.12 -3.70 6.84
N CYS A 14 -1.95 -2.39 6.97
CA CYS A 14 -0.71 -1.79 7.48
C CYS A 14 -0.87 -1.43 8.96
N ASP A 15 -0.21 -2.18 9.84
CA ASP A 15 -0.37 -2.01 11.29
C ASP A 15 0.56 -0.94 11.86
N GLY A 16 0.08 -0.27 12.90
CA GLY A 16 0.82 0.79 13.57
C GLY A 16 2.15 0.33 14.15
N THR A 17 3.05 1.28 14.32
CA THR A 17 4.27 1.08 15.09
C THR A 17 3.93 0.56 16.50
N TRP A 18 4.79 -0.29 17.06
CA TRP A 18 4.58 -0.89 18.39
C TRP A 18 3.34 -1.80 18.52
N CYS A 19 2.80 -2.31 17.41
CA CYS A 19 1.72 -3.31 17.40
C CYS A 19 2.26 -4.68 16.94
N GLY A 20 2.02 -5.73 17.73
CA GLY A 20 2.38 -7.10 17.38
C GLY A 20 3.10 -7.88 18.50
N PRO A 21 3.67 -9.04 18.16
CA PRO A 21 4.20 -10.00 19.15
C PRO A 21 5.31 -9.43 20.04
N GLU A 22 6.11 -8.48 19.53
CA GLU A 22 7.26 -7.90 20.24
C GLU A 22 6.86 -7.00 21.42
N THR A 23 5.69 -6.37 21.35
CA THR A 23 5.18 -5.45 22.36
C THR A 23 4.00 -6.03 23.13
N SER A 24 3.59 -7.28 22.82
CA SER A 24 2.40 -7.93 23.39
C SER A 24 1.12 -7.11 23.25
N THR A 25 1.04 -6.27 22.21
CA THR A 25 -0.15 -5.47 21.89
C THR A 25 -0.83 -6.02 20.65
N GLU A 26 -2.16 -6.02 20.66
CA GLU A 26 -2.96 -6.35 19.49
C GLU A 26 -3.79 -5.15 19.07
N SER A 27 -3.46 -4.60 17.90
CA SER A 27 -4.28 -3.57 17.29
C SER A 27 -5.52 -4.17 16.61
N ASN A 28 -6.45 -3.31 16.21
CA ASN A 28 -7.56 -3.74 15.36
C ASN A 28 -7.09 -4.25 13.98
N ILE A 29 -5.99 -3.71 13.45
CA ILE A 29 -5.39 -4.14 12.17
C ILE A 29 -4.74 -5.53 12.31
N HIS A 30 -4.22 -5.88 13.49
CA HIS A 30 -3.71 -7.22 13.79
C HIS A 30 -4.83 -8.24 14.04
N ARG A 31 -5.95 -7.83 14.65
CA ARG A 31 -7.10 -8.72 14.91
C ARG A 31 -7.88 -9.07 13.65
N PHE A 32 -8.04 -8.12 12.73
CA PHE A 32 -8.81 -8.29 11.51
C PHE A 32 -8.38 -9.50 10.65
N PRO A 33 -7.09 -9.70 10.33
CA PRO A 33 -6.64 -10.87 9.56
C PRO A 33 -6.85 -12.17 10.34
N LYS A 34 -6.64 -12.20 11.67
CA LYS A 34 -6.90 -13.38 12.49
C LYS A 34 -8.36 -13.84 12.42
N MET A 35 -9.30 -12.90 12.44
CA MET A 35 -10.73 -13.19 12.29
C MET A 35 -11.07 -13.78 10.90
N MET A 36 -10.27 -13.47 9.90
CA MET A 36 -10.38 -13.96 8.53
C MET A 36 -9.61 -15.29 8.31
N GLY A 37 -8.96 -15.85 9.33
CA GLY A 37 -8.11 -17.04 9.20
C GLY A 37 -6.77 -16.80 8.50
N ILE A 38 -6.30 -15.56 8.45
CA ILE A 38 -5.03 -15.16 7.85
C ILE A 38 -3.93 -15.23 8.93
N ASP A 39 -2.82 -15.90 8.63
CA ASP A 39 -1.67 -15.99 9.54
C ASP A 39 -0.81 -14.72 9.47
N THR A 40 -0.90 -13.89 10.50
CA THR A 40 -0.13 -12.65 10.61
C THR A 40 1.38 -12.87 10.81
N ASN A 41 1.84 -14.10 11.04
CA ASN A 41 3.26 -14.42 11.21
C ASN A 41 3.95 -14.76 9.89
N ALA A 42 3.20 -15.04 8.82
CA ALA A 42 3.77 -15.27 7.49
C ALA A 42 4.14 -13.92 6.86
N GLN A 43 5.30 -13.39 7.25
CA GLN A 43 5.76 -12.03 6.95
C GLN A 43 5.90 -11.71 5.44
N SER A 44 5.87 -12.70 4.56
CA SER A 44 6.27 -12.52 3.16
C SER A 44 5.23 -12.94 2.11
N ALA A 45 4.15 -13.62 2.49
CA ALA A 45 3.21 -14.18 1.52
C ALA A 45 1.83 -13.51 1.61
N ALA A 46 1.24 -13.26 0.45
CA ALA A 46 -0.17 -12.95 0.35
C ALA A 46 -0.97 -14.18 0.83
N HIS A 47 -1.99 -13.97 1.64
CA HIS A 47 -2.94 -15.01 2.00
C HIS A 47 -4.11 -14.99 1.04
N GLU A 48 -4.43 -16.14 0.47
CA GLU A 48 -5.55 -16.32 -0.44
C GLU A 48 -6.65 -17.13 0.25
N LEU A 49 -7.85 -16.57 0.31
CA LEU A 49 -9.06 -17.19 0.84
C LEU A 49 -10.20 -16.98 -0.16
N GLY A 50 -10.40 -17.95 -1.05
CA GLY A 50 -11.42 -17.87 -2.10
C GLY A 50 -11.19 -16.67 -3.01
N SER A 51 -12.11 -15.71 -3.00
CA SER A 51 -12.01 -14.48 -3.80
C SER A 51 -11.23 -13.34 -3.12
N LEU A 52 -10.67 -13.58 -1.93
CA LEU A 52 -9.94 -12.58 -1.15
C LEU A 52 -8.45 -12.91 -1.15
N LYS A 53 -7.64 -11.90 -1.47
CA LYS A 53 -6.19 -11.91 -1.32
C LYS A 53 -5.81 -10.80 -0.36
N ALA A 54 -5.07 -11.13 0.70
CA ALA A 54 -4.76 -10.17 1.76
C ALA A 54 -3.30 -10.24 2.18
N ARG A 55 -2.70 -9.10 2.52
CA ARG A 55 -1.39 -9.04 3.14
C ARG A 55 -1.38 -8.11 4.34
N TYR A 56 -0.78 -8.61 5.41
CA TYR A 56 -0.51 -7.87 6.63
C TYR A 56 0.91 -7.32 6.58
N PHE A 57 1.05 -6.00 6.67
CA PHE A 57 2.31 -5.28 6.77
C PHE A 57 2.50 -4.92 8.24
N LYS A 58 3.47 -5.58 8.87
CA LYS A 58 3.81 -5.34 10.27
C LYS A 58 4.41 -3.94 10.39
N GLY A 59 3.90 -3.14 11.31
CA GLY A 59 4.51 -1.85 11.65
C GLY A 59 5.94 -2.03 12.12
N VAL A 60 6.79 -1.02 11.89
CA VAL A 60 8.20 -1.11 12.26
C VAL A 60 8.33 -1.29 13.78
N GLY A 61 8.95 -2.39 14.20
CA GLY A 61 9.31 -2.68 15.58
C GLY A 61 10.68 -2.10 15.89
N LEU A 62 10.80 -1.26 16.92
CA LEU A 62 12.08 -0.62 17.26
C LEU A 62 12.35 -0.51 18.76
N ARG A 63 13.66 -0.59 19.03
CA ARG A 63 14.35 -0.60 20.32
C ARG A 63 14.34 0.77 21.02
N GLY A 64 13.18 1.38 21.24
CA GLY A 64 13.10 2.70 21.89
C GLY A 64 11.68 3.26 22.03
N SER A 65 11.49 4.29 22.85
CA SER A 65 10.16 4.85 23.17
C SER A 65 9.37 5.30 21.92
N PHE A 66 8.04 5.13 21.95
CA PHE A 66 7.11 5.55 20.89
C PHE A 66 7.30 7.02 20.46
N MET A 67 7.51 7.92 21.44
CA MET A 67 7.66 9.35 21.19
C MET A 67 8.97 9.71 20.48
N SER A 68 10.07 9.05 20.87
CA SER A 68 11.37 9.27 20.21
C SER A 68 11.35 8.74 18.78
N TYR A 69 10.65 7.63 18.54
CA TYR A 69 10.55 7.09 17.18
C TYR A 69 9.70 7.96 16.25
N LEU A 70 8.65 8.60 16.77
CA LEU A 70 7.86 9.58 15.99
C LEU A 70 8.66 10.82 15.59
N TRP A 71 9.72 11.16 16.33
CA TRP A 71 10.52 12.38 16.11
C TRP A 71 11.86 12.13 15.42
N ASP A 72 12.29 10.88 15.26
CA ASP A 72 13.59 10.56 14.68
C ASP A 72 13.64 10.76 13.16
N SER A 73 14.74 11.32 12.66
CA SER A 73 15.00 11.55 11.23
C SER A 73 15.02 10.24 10.39
N ALA A 74 15.39 9.12 11.00
CA ALA A 74 15.31 7.78 10.38
C ALA A 74 13.88 7.41 9.93
N PHE A 75 12.87 7.99 10.58
CA PHE A 75 11.45 7.83 10.26
C PHE A 75 11.10 8.42 8.89
N ALA A 76 11.83 9.42 8.39
CA ALA A 76 11.59 9.99 7.07
C ALA A 76 12.08 9.07 5.94
N SER A 77 13.23 8.39 6.14
CA SER A 77 13.81 7.49 5.13
C SER A 77 13.07 6.15 4.99
N ASP A 78 12.37 5.70 6.03
CA ASP A 78 11.64 4.42 5.98
C ASP A 78 10.27 4.55 5.30
N ARG A 79 9.69 5.76 5.22
CA ARG A 79 8.36 5.99 4.61
C ARG A 79 8.31 5.70 3.11
N GLU A 80 9.36 6.02 2.38
CA GLU A 80 9.45 5.69 0.95
C GLU A 80 9.43 4.17 0.76
N LYS A 81 10.20 3.44 1.58
CA LYS A 81 10.24 1.97 1.52
C LYS A 81 8.88 1.35 1.86
N ASP A 82 8.24 1.82 2.93
CA ASP A 82 6.92 1.32 3.36
C ASP A 82 5.87 1.54 2.26
N CYS A 83 5.84 2.74 1.65
CA CYS A 83 4.92 3.03 0.54
C CYS A 83 5.23 2.19 -0.70
N ASN A 84 6.50 2.02 -1.05
CA ASN A 84 6.92 1.23 -2.20
C ASN A 84 6.59 -0.24 -2.02
N GLU A 85 6.80 -0.82 -0.83
CA GLU A 85 6.51 -2.22 -0.56
C GLU A 85 5.00 -2.51 -0.68
N VAL A 86 4.17 -1.63 -0.11
CA VAL A 86 2.71 -1.74 -0.21
C VAL A 86 2.24 -1.59 -1.65
N TYR A 87 2.74 -0.59 -2.38
CA TYR A 87 2.38 -0.38 -3.78
C TYR A 87 2.85 -1.55 -4.67
N GLU A 88 4.06 -2.07 -4.47
CA GLU A 88 4.58 -3.24 -5.17
C GLU A 88 3.69 -4.46 -4.96
N PHE A 89 3.28 -4.72 -3.71
CA PHE A 89 2.33 -5.78 -3.42
C PHE A 89 1.03 -5.61 -4.20
N ILE A 90 0.48 -4.39 -4.29
CA ILE A 90 -0.72 -4.12 -5.09
C ILE A 90 -0.44 -4.45 -6.56
N THR A 91 0.63 -3.93 -7.14
CA THR A 91 0.96 -4.09 -8.57
C THR A 91 1.21 -5.55 -8.97
N GLN A 92 1.75 -6.36 -8.07
CA GLN A 92 2.04 -7.78 -8.30
C GLN A 92 0.78 -8.65 -8.25
N ASN A 93 -0.27 -8.20 -7.55
CA ASN A 93 -1.44 -9.02 -7.22
C ASN A 93 -2.75 -8.48 -7.79
N PHE A 94 -2.75 -7.27 -8.32
CA PHE A 94 -3.95 -6.64 -8.87
C PHE A 94 -4.27 -7.13 -10.29
N THR A 95 -5.56 -7.30 -10.54
CA THR A 95 -6.14 -7.38 -11.89
C THR A 95 -7.35 -6.45 -11.96
N PRO A 96 -7.83 -6.05 -13.14
CA PRO A 96 -9.02 -5.20 -13.26
C PRO A 96 -10.31 -5.77 -12.62
N GLU A 97 -10.32 -7.05 -12.24
CA GLU A 97 -11.43 -7.67 -11.50
C GLU A 97 -11.28 -7.57 -9.97
N HIS A 98 -10.23 -6.93 -9.46
CA HIS A 98 -10.00 -6.71 -8.04
C HIS A 98 -10.53 -5.36 -7.57
N GLU A 99 -11.11 -5.34 -6.38
CA GLU A 99 -11.31 -4.14 -5.58
C GLU A 99 -10.23 -4.07 -4.48
N ILE A 100 -9.60 -2.91 -4.31
CA ILE A 100 -8.50 -2.73 -3.34
C ILE A 100 -9.04 -2.12 -2.05
N TRP A 101 -8.80 -2.79 -0.93
CA TRP A 101 -9.19 -2.33 0.40
C TRP A 101 -7.92 -2.09 1.21
N MET A 102 -7.69 -0.86 1.66
CA MET A 102 -6.49 -0.51 2.41
C MET A 102 -6.86 0.02 3.79
N PHE A 103 -6.22 -0.52 4.83
CA PHE A 103 -6.41 -0.10 6.22
C PHE A 103 -5.06 0.21 6.84
N GLY A 104 -4.95 1.35 7.51
CA GLY A 104 -3.72 1.80 8.14
C GLY A 104 -3.99 2.34 9.55
N LEU A 105 -3.09 2.07 10.49
CA LEU A 105 -3.17 2.58 11.85
C LEU A 105 -2.01 3.54 12.17
N SER A 106 -2.33 4.68 12.81
CA SER A 106 -1.36 5.67 13.27
C SER A 106 -0.43 6.13 12.13
N ARG A 107 0.88 5.86 12.21
CA ARG A 107 1.83 6.14 11.13
C ARG A 107 1.43 5.49 9.81
N GLU A 108 0.96 4.25 9.85
CA GLU A 108 0.63 3.51 8.63
C GLU A 108 -0.65 4.01 7.95
N ALA A 109 -1.46 4.82 8.64
CA ALA A 109 -2.54 5.56 7.97
C ALA A 109 -1.97 6.56 6.93
N HIS A 110 -0.79 7.15 7.20
CA HIS A 110 -0.10 7.97 6.21
C HIS A 110 0.44 7.14 5.04
N THR A 111 1.00 5.96 5.30
CA THR A 111 1.47 5.04 4.25
C THR A 111 0.32 4.71 3.30
N VAL A 112 -0.81 4.25 3.84
CA VAL A 112 -2.01 3.93 3.04
C VAL A 112 -2.52 5.14 2.26
N SER A 113 -2.55 6.33 2.88
CA SER A 113 -2.96 7.56 2.20
C SER A 113 -2.01 7.95 1.06
N SER A 114 -0.71 7.75 1.25
CA SER A 114 0.30 8.04 0.22
C SER A 114 0.20 7.08 -0.95
N VAL A 115 -0.02 5.79 -0.68
CA VAL A 115 -0.25 4.77 -1.71
C VAL A 115 -1.53 5.07 -2.49
N ALA A 116 -2.61 5.50 -1.82
CA ALA A 116 -3.81 5.97 -2.50
C ALA A 116 -3.52 7.16 -3.43
N GLY A 117 -2.67 8.10 -3.00
CA GLY A 117 -2.19 9.19 -3.85
C GLY A 117 -1.35 8.70 -5.04
N MET A 118 -0.49 7.69 -4.84
CA MET A 118 0.28 7.07 -5.92
C MET A 118 -0.62 6.41 -6.96
N ILE A 119 -1.66 5.69 -6.50
CA ILE A 119 -2.67 5.09 -7.38
C ILE A 119 -3.44 6.18 -8.13
N ASN A 120 -3.82 7.27 -7.45
CA ASN A 120 -4.53 8.38 -8.07
C ASN A 120 -3.71 9.09 -9.16
N ASN A 121 -2.40 9.28 -8.94
CA ASN A 121 -1.52 9.88 -9.94
C ASN A 121 -1.22 8.88 -11.06
N CYS A 122 -0.61 7.74 -10.74
CA CYS A 122 0.02 6.89 -11.74
C CYS A 122 -0.83 5.68 -12.17
N GLY A 123 -1.99 5.48 -11.54
CA GLY A 123 -2.76 4.25 -11.66
C GLY A 123 -2.09 3.08 -10.94
N ILE A 124 -2.55 1.87 -11.23
CA ILE A 124 -1.91 0.64 -10.77
C ILE A 124 -1.04 0.12 -11.91
N ILE A 125 0.27 0.25 -11.80
CA ILE A 125 1.19 -0.19 -12.86
C ILE A 125 1.10 -1.70 -13.07
N ARG A 126 1.27 -2.12 -14.32
CA ARG A 126 1.39 -3.55 -14.65
C ARG A 126 2.65 -4.12 -14.01
N SER A 127 2.59 -5.36 -13.55
CA SER A 127 3.68 -6.03 -12.82
C SER A 127 5.01 -6.09 -13.60
N ASP A 128 4.97 -6.09 -14.95
CA ASP A 128 6.15 -6.01 -15.80
C ASP A 128 6.91 -4.67 -15.70
N LYS A 129 6.33 -3.68 -15.02
CA LYS A 129 6.87 -2.35 -14.78
C LYS A 129 7.24 -2.09 -13.32
N ALA A 130 7.29 -3.11 -12.46
CA ALA A 130 7.57 -2.96 -11.02
C ALA A 130 8.81 -2.10 -10.67
N LYS A 131 9.82 -2.06 -11.54
CA LYS A 131 11.01 -1.19 -11.38
C LYS A 131 10.70 0.32 -11.38
N LEU A 132 9.49 0.73 -11.76
CA LEU A 132 9.05 2.13 -11.76
C LEU A 132 8.53 2.60 -10.40
N THR A 133 8.31 1.71 -9.42
CA THR A 133 7.68 2.07 -8.14
C THR A 133 8.39 3.23 -7.42
N GLU A 134 9.72 3.17 -7.29
CA GLU A 134 10.48 4.26 -6.66
C GLU A 134 10.33 5.60 -7.39
N GLN A 135 10.25 5.57 -8.72
CA GLN A 135 10.08 6.78 -9.53
C GLN A 135 8.69 7.37 -9.33
N ILE A 136 7.66 6.51 -9.22
CA ILE A 136 6.28 6.91 -8.96
C ILE A 136 6.17 7.60 -7.60
N TYR A 137 6.80 7.06 -6.56
CA TYR A 137 6.80 7.70 -5.25
C TYR A 137 7.37 9.12 -5.32
N LYS A 138 8.53 9.29 -5.97
CA LYS A 138 9.16 10.61 -6.17
C LYS A 138 8.30 11.56 -6.99
N LEU A 139 7.65 11.06 -8.04
CA LEU A 139 6.73 11.83 -8.87
C LEU A 139 5.56 12.37 -8.06
N CYS A 140 4.93 11.52 -7.25
CA CYS A 140 3.77 11.89 -6.43
C CYS A 140 4.11 12.87 -5.29
N ARG A 141 5.37 12.94 -4.90
CA ARG A 141 5.88 13.90 -3.90
C ARG A 141 6.40 15.19 -4.53
N SER A 142 6.43 15.27 -5.85
CA SER A 142 6.91 16.44 -6.57
C SER A 142 5.92 17.60 -6.43
N PRO A 143 6.38 18.84 -6.15
CA PRO A 143 5.51 20.00 -6.04
C PRO A 143 5.15 20.62 -7.39
N TYR A 144 5.63 20.07 -8.51
CA TYR A 144 5.42 20.66 -9.82
C TYR A 144 4.03 20.33 -10.39
N PRO A 145 3.28 21.30 -10.92
CA PRO A 145 1.93 21.07 -11.48
C PRO A 145 1.88 20.00 -12.58
N VAL A 146 2.98 19.84 -13.33
CA VAL A 146 3.14 18.80 -14.36
C VAL A 146 3.03 17.37 -13.79
N ASN A 147 3.24 17.19 -12.49
CA ASN A 147 3.19 15.90 -11.80
C ASN A 147 1.89 15.68 -11.01
N GLU A 148 0.93 16.60 -11.15
CA GLU A 148 -0.40 16.45 -10.53
C GLU A 148 -1.19 15.32 -11.21
N PRO A 149 -2.13 14.66 -10.49
CA PRO A 149 -2.87 13.50 -10.99
C PRO A 149 -3.66 13.71 -12.28
N ASN A 150 -4.06 14.95 -12.54
CA ASN A 150 -4.88 15.35 -13.70
C ASN A 150 -4.06 16.17 -14.72
N SER A 151 -2.73 16.18 -14.59
CA SER A 151 -1.90 16.79 -15.64
C SER A 151 -1.90 15.91 -16.89
N PRO A 152 -1.79 16.51 -18.09
CA PRO A 152 -1.68 15.75 -19.34
C PRO A 152 -0.54 14.72 -19.32
N GLU A 153 0.59 15.06 -18.70
CA GLU A 153 1.77 14.22 -18.58
C GLU A 153 1.49 12.98 -17.71
N THR A 154 0.82 13.17 -16.57
CA THR A 154 0.47 12.07 -15.66
C THR A 154 -0.60 11.16 -16.28
N GLU A 155 -1.60 11.73 -16.97
CA GLU A 155 -2.58 10.96 -17.73
C GLU A 155 -1.94 10.12 -18.84
N GLN A 156 -1.01 10.72 -19.60
CA GLN A 156 -0.29 10.03 -20.65
C GLN A 156 0.63 8.94 -20.08
N PHE A 157 1.28 9.19 -18.94
CA PHE A 157 2.07 8.20 -18.24
C PHE A 157 1.19 7.01 -17.80
N ARG A 158 0.12 7.29 -17.07
CA ARG A 158 -0.85 6.31 -16.54
C ARG A 158 -1.41 5.43 -17.66
N SER A 159 -1.87 6.01 -18.77
CA SER A 159 -2.41 5.24 -19.91
C SER A 159 -1.41 4.26 -20.54
N LYS A 160 -0.10 4.55 -20.48
CA LYS A 160 0.95 3.68 -21.03
C LYS A 160 1.32 2.53 -20.11
N VAL A 161 1.41 2.80 -18.79
CA VAL A 161 2.04 1.88 -17.83
C VAL A 161 1.06 1.14 -16.91
N SER A 162 -0.15 1.68 -16.73
CA SER A 162 -1.12 1.16 -15.76
C SER A 162 -2.20 0.28 -16.38
N HIS A 163 -2.90 -0.46 -15.52
CA HIS A 163 -4.13 -1.16 -15.90
C HIS A 163 -5.22 -0.16 -16.27
N PRO A 164 -6.06 -0.47 -17.28
CA PRO A 164 -7.25 0.34 -17.56
C PRO A 164 -8.26 0.11 -16.43
N VAL A 165 -8.35 1.08 -15.53
CA VAL A 165 -9.31 1.09 -14.41
C VAL A 165 -10.26 2.26 -14.64
N GLU A 166 -11.56 2.02 -14.55
CA GLU A 166 -12.55 3.10 -14.51
C GLU A 166 -12.43 3.77 -13.13
N THR A 167 -11.96 5.02 -13.13
CA THR A 167 -11.89 5.89 -11.94
C THR A 167 -13.15 6.71 -11.78
#